data_AF-B9L408-F1
#
_entry.id   AF-B9L408-F1
#
_cell.length_a   1.000
_cell.length_b   1.000
_cell.length_c   1.000
_cell.angle_alpha   90.00
_cell.angle_beta   90.00
_cell.angle_gamma   90.00
#
_symmetry.space_group_name_H-M   'P 1'
#
loop_
_entity.id
_entity.type
_entity.pdbx_description
1 polymer ?
#
loop_
_entity_poly.entity_id
_entity_poly.type
_entity_poly.pdbx_seq_one_letter_code
_entity_poly.pdbx_strand_id
1 'polypeptide(L)'
;MRVCFGDRLWTRDGQEAGTVEWLLIDPQRLRVNALVIRRGLILRHSLVVPLDAIAREETGTRLILRYTSRELDQLPEFHRELYTGQAAWQLTGERASPFFIPGWLPPASLYEPPPPSPEVIELGEIVRTIDQANAVLHRGATVITAEGERVAHLHDLCAEIPGGRLLHVRVRYGLPPHDLDIPVDAVSSADDGVLYLRWWRDEFERAAHGATGTER
;
A
#
# COMPACT_ATOMS: atom_id res chain seq x y z
N MET A 1 20.89 1.67 2.36
CA MET A 1 20.16 0.74 3.25
C MET A 1 18.82 0.44 2.61
N ARG A 2 18.22 -0.73 2.84
CA ARG A 2 16.91 -1.07 2.28
C ARG A 2 15.97 -1.61 3.35
N VAL A 3 14.68 -1.49 3.09
CA VAL A 3 13.63 -2.19 3.81
C VAL A 3 12.70 -2.87 2.81
N CYS A 4 12.33 -4.11 3.09
CA CYS A 4 11.48 -4.96 2.27
C CYS A 4 10.27 -5.49 3.07
N PHE A 5 9.31 -6.10 2.39
CA PHE A 5 8.19 -6.74 3.09
C PHE A 5 8.68 -7.90 3.97
N GLY A 6 8.23 -7.92 5.22
CA GLY A 6 8.60 -8.93 6.21
C GLY A 6 9.91 -8.64 6.96
N ASP A 7 10.61 -7.55 6.64
CA ASP A 7 11.75 -7.12 7.44
C ASP A 7 11.32 -6.84 8.88
N ARG A 8 12.17 -7.22 9.83
CA ARG A 8 11.96 -6.94 11.26
C ARG A 8 12.57 -5.61 11.62
N LEU A 9 11.86 -4.85 12.43
CA LEU A 9 12.32 -3.59 12.98
C LEU A 9 12.48 -3.72 14.50
N TRP A 10 13.49 -3.06 15.05
CA TRP A 10 13.75 -3.00 16.48
C TRP A 10 13.65 -1.56 16.96
N THR A 11 13.27 -1.34 18.19
CA THR A 11 13.29 -0.02 18.82
C THR A 11 14.70 0.35 19.27
N ARG A 12 14.97 1.63 19.53
CA ARG A 12 16.29 2.08 20.03
C ARG A 12 16.65 1.51 21.40
N ASP A 13 15.67 1.09 22.19
CA ASP A 13 15.82 0.40 23.49
C ASP A 13 15.91 -1.14 23.33
N GLY A 14 16.06 -1.64 22.10
CA GLY A 14 16.40 -3.03 21.80
C GLY A 14 15.23 -4.01 21.82
N GLN A 15 13.99 -3.53 21.83
CA GLN A 15 12.79 -4.37 21.76
C GLN A 15 12.39 -4.62 20.30
N GLU A 16 11.72 -5.75 20.03
CA GLU A 16 11.15 -5.99 18.70
C GLU A 16 9.94 -5.06 18.49
N ALA A 17 10.05 -4.15 17.51
CA ALA A 17 8.98 -3.22 17.16
C ALA A 17 7.89 -3.93 16.35
N GLY A 18 8.29 -4.83 15.45
CA GLY A 18 7.39 -5.59 14.60
C GLY A 18 7.99 -5.99 13.26
N THR A 19 7.11 -6.37 12.33
CA THR A 19 7.45 -6.75 10.95
C THR A 19 6.80 -5.80 9.96
N VAL A 20 7.51 -5.45 8.89
CA VAL A 20 6.96 -4.61 7.81
C VAL A 20 5.89 -5.40 7.06
N GLU A 21 4.66 -4.91 7.11
CA GLU A 21 3.52 -5.53 6.45
C GLU A 21 3.11 -4.77 5.19
N TRP A 22 3.03 -3.43 5.27
CA TRP A 22 2.62 -2.56 4.16
C TRP A 22 3.62 -1.43 3.91
N LEU A 23 3.61 -0.93 2.68
CA LEU A 23 4.38 0.25 2.25
C LEU A 23 3.40 1.29 1.72
N LEU A 24 3.47 2.50 2.28
CA LEU A 24 2.71 3.66 1.80
C LEU A 24 3.56 4.41 0.79
N ILE A 25 3.08 4.50 -0.45
CA ILE A 25 3.82 5.01 -1.59
C ILE A 25 3.10 6.22 -2.17
N ASP A 26 3.84 7.29 -2.46
CA ASP A 26 3.37 8.37 -3.30
C ASP A 26 3.10 7.82 -4.71
N PRO A 27 1.83 7.77 -5.16
CA PRO A 27 1.46 7.10 -6.40
C PRO A 27 2.03 7.77 -7.66
N GLN A 28 2.38 9.05 -7.58
CA GLN A 28 2.93 9.84 -8.69
C GLN A 28 4.46 9.78 -8.72
N ARG A 29 5.10 9.86 -7.55
CA ARG A 29 6.56 9.89 -7.43
C ARG A 29 7.20 8.51 -7.28
N LEU A 30 6.39 7.47 -7.04
CA LEU A 30 6.83 6.11 -6.75
C LEU A 30 7.88 6.09 -5.63
N ARG A 31 7.61 6.86 -4.57
CA ARG A 31 8.43 6.92 -3.37
C ARG A 31 7.64 6.41 -2.19
N VAL A 32 8.20 5.46 -1.45
CA VAL A 32 7.70 5.11 -0.13
C VAL A 32 7.84 6.35 0.75
N ASN A 33 6.79 6.69 1.50
CA ASN A 33 6.77 7.76 2.49
C ASN A 33 6.81 7.19 3.91
N ALA A 34 6.10 6.09 4.12
CA ALA A 34 5.98 5.43 5.42
C ALA A 34 5.83 3.91 5.25
N LEU A 35 6.09 3.18 6.32
CA LEU A 35 5.86 1.75 6.44
C LEU A 35 4.72 1.51 7.42
N VAL A 36 3.97 0.42 7.23
CA VAL A 36 3.11 -0.10 8.30
C VAL A 36 3.76 -1.34 8.88
N ILE A 37 3.99 -1.32 10.19
CA ILE A 37 4.51 -2.47 10.91
C ILE A 37 3.40 -3.17 11.67
N ARG A 38 3.46 -4.49 11.64
CA ARG A 38 2.60 -5.36 12.45
C ARG A 38 3.32 -5.70 13.74
N ARG A 39 2.71 -5.37 14.88
CA ARG A 39 3.22 -5.65 16.22
C ARG A 39 2.41 -6.76 16.90
N GLY A 40 3.10 -7.68 17.55
CA GLY A 40 2.51 -8.72 18.40
C GLY A 40 1.84 -9.89 17.65
N LEU A 41 1.66 -11.01 18.36
CA LEU A 41 1.01 -12.23 17.87
C LEU A 41 -0.47 -12.35 18.28
N ILE A 42 -0.85 -11.72 19.40
CA ILE A 42 -2.14 -11.94 20.10
C ILE A 42 -3.08 -10.73 20.02
N LEU A 43 -2.54 -9.50 20.03
CA LEU A 43 -3.26 -8.26 19.76
C LEU A 43 -2.54 -7.57 18.60
N ARG A 44 -3.09 -7.72 17.39
CA ARG A 44 -2.46 -7.27 16.15
C ARG A 44 -2.71 -5.77 15.99
N HIS A 45 -1.76 -4.96 16.43
CA HIS A 45 -1.77 -3.53 16.15
C HIS A 45 -0.87 -3.25 14.94
N SER A 46 -1.43 -2.51 13.98
CA SER A 46 -0.68 -2.04 12.81
C SER A 46 -0.32 -0.58 13.06
N LEU A 47 0.95 -0.21 12.95
CA LEU A 47 1.41 1.15 13.25
C LEU A 47 2.06 1.77 12.01
N VAL A 48 1.74 3.04 11.74
CA VAL A 48 2.40 3.80 10.67
C VAL A 48 3.71 4.36 11.18
N VAL A 49 4.79 4.07 10.47
CA VAL A 49 6.15 4.52 10.80
C VAL A 49 6.72 5.31 9.63
N PRO A 50 7.00 6.61 9.82
CA PRO A 50 7.70 7.42 8.83
C PRO A 50 9.08 6.85 8.50
N LEU A 51 9.51 6.93 7.23
CA LEU A 51 10.82 6.41 6.80
C LEU A 51 12.01 7.08 7.49
N ASP A 52 11.90 8.36 7.81
CA ASP A 52 12.92 9.14 8.50
C ASP A 52 13.07 8.73 9.98
N ALA A 53 12.09 8.03 10.54
CA ALA A 53 12.21 7.41 11.86
C ALA A 53 13.07 6.14 11.85
N ILE A 54 13.45 5.63 10.66
CA ILE A 54 14.22 4.39 10.52
C ILE A 54 15.69 4.70 10.30
N ALA A 55 16.52 4.08 11.13
CA ALA A 55 17.96 4.19 11.11
C ALA A 55 18.60 2.79 11.02
N ARG A 56 19.90 2.80 10.72
CA ARG A 56 20.73 1.60 10.87
C ARG A 56 21.23 1.52 12.30
N GLU A 57 21.31 0.32 12.84
CA GLU A 57 22.09 0.07 14.05
C GLU A 57 23.55 0.48 13.86
N GLU A 58 24.11 1.22 14.82
CA GLU A 58 25.50 1.71 14.77
C GLU A 58 26.51 0.57 14.69
N THR A 59 26.23 -0.53 15.38
CA THR A 59 27.13 -1.69 15.56
C THR A 59 26.75 -2.90 14.71
N GLY A 60 25.74 -2.78 13.83
CA GLY A 60 25.14 -3.96 13.19
C GLY A 60 24.53 -3.74 11.80
N THR A 61 23.71 -4.70 11.42
CA THR A 61 22.94 -4.72 10.15
C THR A 61 21.45 -4.58 10.37
N ARG A 62 21.00 -4.44 11.62
CA ARG A 62 19.58 -4.32 11.97
C ARG A 62 19.01 -2.96 11.62
N LEU A 63 17.73 -2.96 11.29
CA LEU A 63 16.94 -1.75 11.08
C LEU A 63 16.32 -1.32 12.41
N ILE A 64 16.66 -0.12 12.87
CA ILE A 64 16.23 0.39 14.17
C ILE A 64 15.31 1.60 13.97
N LEU A 65 14.21 1.62 14.72
CA LEU A 65 13.35 2.78 14.88
C LEU A 65 13.95 3.71 15.94
N ARG A 66 13.94 5.00 15.63
CA ARG A 66 14.37 6.06 16.56
C ARG A 66 13.47 6.18 17.81
N TYR A 67 12.34 5.48 17.82
CA TYR A 67 11.42 5.37 18.94
C TYR A 67 11.81 4.25 19.93
N THR A 68 11.46 4.45 21.19
CA THR A 68 11.40 3.42 22.24
C THR A 68 10.13 2.60 22.12
N SER A 69 10.09 1.45 22.79
CA SER A 69 8.88 0.61 22.86
C SER A 69 7.65 1.37 23.41
N ARG A 70 7.88 2.26 24.39
CA ARG A 70 6.82 3.09 24.99
C ARG A 70 6.33 4.23 24.08
N GLU A 71 7.23 4.84 23.31
CA GLU A 71 6.86 5.87 22.32
C GLU A 71 6.08 5.24 21.16
N LEU A 72 6.41 4.00 20.76
CA LEU A 72 5.63 3.27 19.75
C LEU A 72 4.17 3.05 20.16
N ASP A 73 3.90 2.81 21.45
CA ASP A 73 2.53 2.65 21.97
C ASP A 73 1.67 3.93 21.83
N GLN A 74 2.29 5.06 21.52
CA GLN A 74 1.62 6.35 21.31
C GLN A 74 1.45 6.70 19.83
N LEU A 75 2.04 5.91 18.92
CA LEU A 75 1.87 6.15 17.49
C LEU A 75 0.43 5.85 17.06
N PRO A 76 -0.08 6.57 16.04
CA PRO A 76 -1.41 6.32 15.52
C PRO A 76 -1.49 4.89 14.98
N GLU A 77 -2.59 4.21 15.34
CA GLU A 77 -2.93 2.93 14.75
C GLU A 77 -3.28 3.12 13.28
N PHE A 78 -2.76 2.24 12.44
CA PHE A 78 -3.12 2.19 11.04
C PHE A 78 -4.50 1.56 10.91
N HIS A 79 -5.47 2.37 10.50
CA HIS A 79 -6.78 1.92 10.07
C HIS A 79 -6.81 1.94 8.55
N ARG A 80 -6.86 0.74 7.95
CA ARG A 80 -6.79 0.60 6.49
C ARG A 80 -7.85 1.44 5.80
N GLU A 81 -9.04 1.51 6.36
CA GLU A 81 -10.21 2.19 5.83
C GLU A 81 -9.94 3.68 5.53
N LEU A 82 -9.02 4.31 6.27
CA LEU A 82 -8.62 5.71 6.09
C LEU A 82 -7.68 5.93 4.88
N TYR A 83 -7.10 4.86 4.33
CA TYR A 83 -6.09 4.90 3.26
C TYR A 83 -6.52 4.14 2.00
N THR A 84 -7.77 3.68 1.93
CA THR A 84 -8.30 2.88 0.82
C THR A 84 -9.54 3.49 0.17
N GLY A 85 -9.70 4.81 0.34
CA GLY A 85 -10.89 5.57 -0.06
C GLY A 85 -12.19 5.17 0.66
N GLN A 86 -12.30 3.97 1.27
CA GLN A 86 -13.52 3.44 1.90
C GLN A 86 -14.09 4.35 2.98
N ALA A 87 -13.25 4.98 3.79
CA ALA A 87 -13.72 5.95 4.77
C ALA A 87 -14.32 7.20 4.10
N ALA A 88 -13.73 7.69 3.01
CA ALA A 88 -14.34 8.78 2.24
C ALA A 88 -15.70 8.37 1.68
N TRP A 89 -15.86 7.13 1.19
CA TRP A 89 -17.15 6.59 0.75
C TRP A 89 -18.20 6.50 1.89
N GLN A 90 -17.80 5.98 3.05
CA GLN A 90 -18.69 5.84 4.22
C GLN A 90 -19.10 7.19 4.82
N LEU A 91 -18.19 8.17 4.81
CA LEU A 91 -18.41 9.49 5.38
C LEU A 91 -19.21 10.39 4.42
N THR A 92 -18.92 10.37 3.12
CA THR A 92 -19.55 11.29 2.15
C THR A 92 -20.85 10.76 1.55
N GLY A 93 -21.11 9.44 1.62
CA GLY A 93 -22.36 8.85 1.13
C GLY A 93 -22.55 8.93 -0.39
N GLU A 94 -21.52 9.30 -1.16
CA GLU A 94 -21.59 9.38 -2.62
C GLU A 94 -21.76 8.00 -3.25
N ARG A 95 -23.00 7.55 -3.32
CA ARG A 95 -23.41 6.41 -4.13
C ARG A 95 -23.54 6.92 -5.57
N ALA A 96 -22.47 6.83 -6.37
CA ALA A 96 -22.62 6.82 -7.83
C ALA A 96 -23.34 5.52 -8.21
N SER A 97 -24.66 5.47 -8.00
CA SER A 97 -25.49 4.36 -8.41
C SER A 97 -26.07 4.71 -9.79
N PRO A 98 -25.66 4.05 -10.89
CA PRO A 98 -26.14 4.36 -12.23
C PRO A 98 -27.54 3.77 -12.53
N PHE A 99 -28.28 3.34 -11.51
CA PHE A 99 -29.54 2.63 -11.71
C PHE A 99 -30.71 3.59 -11.90
N PHE A 100 -31.35 3.49 -13.07
CA PHE A 100 -32.62 4.10 -13.42
C PHE A 100 -33.70 3.70 -12.41
N ILE A 101 -34.23 4.65 -11.65
CA ILE A 101 -35.34 4.41 -10.72
C ILE A 101 -36.67 4.53 -11.51
N PRO A 102 -37.47 3.46 -11.63
CA PRO A 102 -38.75 3.52 -12.32
C PRO A 102 -39.73 4.43 -11.57
N GLY A 103 -40.42 5.33 -12.28
CA GLY A 103 -41.27 6.39 -11.72
C GLY A 103 -42.55 5.96 -10.98
N TRP A 104 -42.69 4.68 -10.62
CA TRP A 104 -43.83 4.15 -9.85
C TRP A 104 -43.46 3.78 -8.40
N LEU A 105 -42.21 4.00 -7.96
CA LEU A 105 -41.84 3.88 -6.54
C LEU A 105 -42.35 5.11 -5.76
N PRO A 106 -43.05 4.94 -4.63
CA PRO A 106 -43.56 6.06 -3.84
C PRO A 106 -42.42 6.87 -3.19
N PRO A 107 -42.54 8.21 -3.12
CA PRO A 107 -41.46 9.11 -2.69
C PRO A 107 -41.00 8.91 -1.24
N ALA A 108 -41.76 8.18 -0.41
CA ALA A 108 -41.35 7.81 0.94
C ALA A 108 -40.14 6.86 0.99
N SER A 109 -39.71 6.31 -0.15
CA SER A 109 -38.48 5.52 -0.31
C SER A 109 -37.29 6.34 -0.85
N LEU A 110 -37.50 7.62 -1.20
CA LEU A 110 -36.49 8.60 -1.56
C LEU A 110 -36.12 9.46 -0.34
N TYR A 111 -35.73 8.81 0.76
CA TYR A 111 -34.95 9.53 1.77
C TYR A 111 -33.62 9.85 1.09
N GLU A 112 -33.56 10.99 0.40
CA GLU A 112 -32.30 11.61 0.06
C GLU A 112 -31.60 11.79 1.41
N PRO A 113 -30.47 11.09 1.64
CA PRO A 113 -29.78 11.23 2.90
C PRO A 113 -29.54 12.73 3.10
N PRO A 114 -29.78 13.26 4.32
CA PRO A 114 -29.54 14.67 4.58
C PRO A 114 -28.11 14.99 4.11
N PRO A 115 -27.89 16.14 3.44
CA PRO A 115 -26.57 16.50 2.99
C PRO A 115 -25.60 16.41 4.18
N PRO A 116 -24.42 15.80 3.99
CA PRO A 116 -23.46 15.66 5.06
C PRO A 116 -23.18 17.03 5.69
N SER A 117 -22.97 17.06 7.01
CA SER A 117 -22.60 18.31 7.68
C SER A 117 -21.28 18.84 7.12
N PRO A 118 -21.01 20.16 7.21
CA PRO A 118 -19.73 20.73 6.77
C PRO A 118 -18.52 20.01 7.37
N GLU A 119 -18.60 19.60 8.64
CA GLU A 119 -17.57 18.82 9.33
C GLU A 119 -17.29 17.47 8.65
N VAL A 120 -18.34 16.78 8.16
CA VAL A 120 -18.21 15.49 7.47
C VAL A 120 -17.62 15.66 6.07
N ILE A 121 -17.95 16.77 5.39
CA ILE A 121 -17.36 17.13 4.09
C ILE A 121 -15.86 17.39 4.26
N GLU A 122 -15.47 18.23 5.22
CA GLU A 122 -14.06 18.52 5.51
C GLU A 122 -13.28 17.26 5.89
N LEU A 123 -13.86 16.40 6.74
CA LEU A 123 -13.23 15.14 7.10
C LEU A 123 -13.08 14.20 5.88
N GLY A 124 -14.09 14.15 5.02
CA GLY A 124 -14.05 13.42 3.75
C GLY A 124 -12.97 13.94 2.80
N GLU A 125 -12.77 15.25 2.70
CA GLU A 125 -11.71 15.88 1.90
C GLU A 125 -10.31 15.59 2.46
N ILE A 126 -10.14 15.60 3.79
CA ILE A 126 -8.88 15.23 4.44
C ILE A 126 -8.54 13.76 4.14
N VAL A 127 -9.52 12.85 4.29
CA VAL A 127 -9.33 11.42 3.99
C VAL A 127 -9.00 11.22 2.50
N ARG A 128 -9.70 11.89 1.58
CA ARG A 128 -9.39 11.85 0.13
C ARG A 128 -7.97 12.35 -0.16
N THR A 129 -7.53 13.39 0.54
CA THR A 129 -6.17 13.93 0.36
C THR A 129 -5.11 12.93 0.83
N ILE A 130 -5.36 12.23 1.94
CA ILE A 130 -4.46 11.19 2.47
C ILE A 130 -4.40 9.98 1.52
N ASP A 131 -5.56 9.56 1.01
CA ASP A 131 -5.73 8.47 0.05
C ASP A 131 -5.01 8.76 -1.28
N GLN A 132 -5.27 9.92 -1.88
CA GLN A 132 -4.61 10.35 -3.12
C GLN A 132 -3.10 10.56 -2.95
N ALA A 133 -2.65 10.87 -1.72
CA ALA A 133 -1.24 11.04 -1.43
C ALA A 133 -0.50 9.72 -1.15
N ASN A 134 -1.20 8.62 -0.83
CA ASN A 134 -0.57 7.38 -0.40
C ASN A 134 -1.31 6.14 -0.92
N ALA A 135 -0.73 5.48 -1.92
CA ALA A 135 -1.07 4.13 -2.30
C ALA A 135 -0.56 3.13 -1.24
N VAL A 136 -1.44 2.23 -0.79
CA VAL A 136 -1.07 1.19 0.18
C VAL A 136 -0.77 -0.12 -0.56
N LEU A 137 0.51 -0.51 -0.57
CA LEU A 137 0.93 -1.78 -1.17
C LEU A 137 1.25 -2.84 -0.12
N HIS A 138 0.87 -4.07 -0.43
CA HIS A 138 1.06 -5.24 0.41
C HIS A 138 1.47 -6.46 -0.41
N ARG A 139 2.03 -7.48 0.25
CA ARG A 139 2.22 -8.79 -0.37
C ARG A 139 0.88 -9.36 -0.83
N GLY A 140 0.79 -9.72 -2.10
CA GLY A 140 -0.43 -10.18 -2.77
C GLY A 140 -1.15 -9.10 -3.58
N ALA A 141 -0.70 -7.84 -3.53
CA ALA A 141 -1.26 -6.75 -4.34
C ALA A 141 -1.32 -7.15 -5.83
N THR A 142 -2.37 -6.72 -6.53
CA THR A 142 -2.58 -7.08 -7.93
C THR A 142 -1.65 -6.26 -8.82
N VAL A 143 -1.04 -6.89 -9.80
CA VAL A 143 -0.19 -6.21 -10.79
C VAL A 143 -0.94 -6.15 -12.11
N ILE A 144 -1.10 -4.94 -12.64
CA ILE A 144 -1.92 -4.64 -13.81
C ILE A 144 -1.05 -4.01 -14.91
N THR A 145 -1.22 -4.43 -16.16
CA THR A 145 -0.54 -3.87 -17.34
C THR A 145 -1.14 -2.53 -17.79
N ALA A 146 -0.50 -1.89 -18.76
CA ALA A 146 -0.94 -0.60 -19.30
C ALA A 146 -2.37 -0.65 -19.90
N GLU A 147 -2.77 -1.80 -20.46
CA GLU A 147 -4.10 -2.07 -21.00
C GLU A 147 -5.14 -2.46 -19.94
N GLY A 148 -4.77 -2.49 -18.66
CA GLY A 148 -5.69 -2.77 -17.56
C GLY A 148 -5.85 -4.25 -17.23
N GLU A 149 -4.95 -5.13 -17.71
CA GLU A 149 -5.07 -6.56 -17.49
C GLU A 149 -4.25 -7.05 -16.30
N ARG A 150 -4.82 -7.95 -15.49
CA ARG A 150 -4.16 -8.55 -14.33
C ARG A 150 -3.21 -9.65 -14.78
N VAL A 151 -1.92 -9.51 -14.46
CA VAL A 151 -0.88 -10.44 -14.92
C VAL A 151 -0.15 -11.17 -13.80
N ALA A 152 -0.09 -10.58 -12.60
CA ALA A 152 0.67 -11.12 -11.49
C ALA A 152 0.17 -10.61 -10.13
N HIS A 153 0.78 -11.13 -9.06
CA HIS A 153 0.65 -10.63 -7.70
C HIS A 153 1.99 -10.16 -7.17
N LEU A 154 2.02 -9.04 -6.44
CA LEU A 154 3.21 -8.51 -5.79
C LEU A 154 3.67 -9.50 -4.72
N HIS A 155 4.90 -10.00 -4.83
CA HIS A 155 5.48 -10.95 -3.88
C HIS A 155 6.36 -10.24 -2.85
N ASP A 156 7.25 -9.36 -3.32
CA ASP A 156 8.15 -8.58 -2.49
C ASP A 156 8.36 -7.17 -3.06
N LEU A 157 8.58 -6.20 -2.18
CA LEU A 157 8.83 -4.81 -2.54
C LEU A 157 9.83 -4.23 -1.55
N CYS A 158 10.91 -3.66 -2.08
CA CYS A 158 11.96 -3.04 -1.29
C CYS A 158 12.14 -1.57 -1.64
N ALA A 159 12.39 -0.75 -0.62
CA ALA A 159 12.70 0.67 -0.77
C ALA A 159 14.00 1.05 -0.08
N GLU A 160 14.63 2.10 -0.60
CA GLU A 160 15.80 2.75 -0.05
C GLU A 160 15.43 3.59 1.17
N ILE A 161 16.21 3.51 2.24
CA ILE A 161 16.05 4.36 3.43
C ILE A 161 17.25 5.32 3.52
N PRO A 162 17.04 6.62 3.83
CA PRO A 162 15.74 7.27 4.10
C PRO A 162 15.02 7.80 2.85
N GLY A 163 15.61 7.67 1.66
CA GLY A 163 15.13 8.35 0.44
C GLY A 163 13.79 7.86 -0.14
N GLY A 164 13.29 6.70 0.29
CA GLY A 164 12.00 6.13 -0.11
C GLY A 164 11.95 5.58 -1.53
N ARG A 165 13.05 5.65 -2.29
CA ARG A 165 13.08 5.18 -3.68
C ARG A 165 12.89 3.67 -3.76
N LEU A 166 12.00 3.20 -4.62
CA LEU A 166 11.86 1.77 -4.89
C LEU A 166 13.18 1.21 -5.46
N LEU A 167 13.62 0.09 -4.89
CA LEU A 167 14.85 -0.59 -5.28
C LEU A 167 14.57 -1.90 -6.00
N HIS A 168 13.53 -2.62 -5.56
CA HIS A 168 13.26 -3.95 -6.06
C HIS A 168 11.77 -4.22 -5.98
N VAL A 169 11.19 -4.68 -7.09
CA VAL A 169 9.80 -5.11 -7.20
C VAL A 169 9.82 -6.55 -7.67
N ARG A 170 9.32 -7.49 -6.87
CA ARG A 170 9.22 -8.90 -7.25
C ARG A 170 7.75 -9.29 -7.33
N VAL A 171 7.36 -9.90 -8.44
CA VAL A 171 6.00 -10.36 -8.66
C VAL A 171 5.98 -11.87 -8.85
N ARG A 172 4.83 -12.47 -8.58
CA ARG A 172 4.56 -13.90 -8.74
C ARG A 172 3.41 -14.10 -9.72
N TYR A 173 3.60 -14.97 -10.70
CA TYR A 173 2.67 -15.18 -11.81
C TYR A 173 2.60 -16.65 -12.22
N GLY A 174 1.53 -17.01 -12.95
CA GLY A 174 1.37 -18.32 -13.58
C GLY A 174 1.06 -19.51 -12.65
N LEU A 175 0.88 -20.66 -13.27
CA LEU A 175 0.72 -21.98 -12.64
C LEU A 175 1.62 -22.99 -13.37
N PRO A 176 2.66 -23.57 -12.72
CA PRO A 176 3.09 -23.32 -11.34
C PRO A 176 3.56 -21.87 -11.11
N PRO A 177 3.59 -21.39 -9.85
CA PRO A 177 3.96 -20.01 -9.57
C PRO A 177 5.45 -19.77 -9.86
N HIS A 178 5.73 -18.77 -10.68
CA HIS A 178 7.07 -18.27 -10.98
C HIS A 178 7.26 -16.86 -10.43
N ASP A 179 8.48 -16.53 -10.03
CA ASP A 179 8.85 -15.19 -9.57
C ASP A 179 9.55 -14.42 -10.70
N LEU A 180 9.19 -13.14 -10.87
CA LEU A 180 9.79 -12.22 -11.84
C LEU A 180 10.16 -10.91 -11.15
N ASP A 181 11.37 -10.44 -11.40
CA ASP A 181 11.84 -9.16 -10.93
C ASP A 181 11.46 -8.08 -11.96
N ILE A 182 10.63 -7.14 -11.53
CA ILE A 182 10.16 -6.01 -12.35
C ILE A 182 11.08 -4.82 -12.10
N PRO A 183 11.66 -4.23 -13.15
CA PRO A 183 12.50 -3.07 -12.99
C PRO A 183 11.63 -1.85 -12.65
N VAL A 184 12.14 -0.95 -11.80
CA VAL A 184 11.34 0.12 -11.19
C VAL A 184 10.80 1.11 -12.23
N ASP A 185 11.51 1.30 -13.34
CA ASP A 185 11.10 2.13 -14.47
C ASP A 185 9.92 1.56 -15.27
N ALA A 186 9.65 0.26 -15.15
CA ALA A 186 8.45 -0.38 -15.69
C ALA A 186 7.19 -0.10 -14.87
N VAL A 187 7.31 0.41 -13.65
CA VAL A 187 6.17 0.79 -12.82
C VAL A 187 5.66 2.16 -13.29
N SER A 188 4.35 2.27 -13.54
CA SER A 188 3.71 3.54 -13.92
C SER A 188 3.19 4.29 -12.69
N SER A 189 2.41 3.62 -11.86
CA SER A 189 1.78 4.15 -10.66
C SER A 189 1.43 3.02 -9.68
N ALA A 190 0.96 3.39 -8.49
CA ALA A 190 0.42 2.48 -7.50
C ALA A 190 -0.91 3.02 -6.97
N ASP A 191 -1.75 2.13 -6.44
CA ASP A 191 -3.03 2.42 -5.76
C ASP A 191 -3.23 1.38 -4.63
N ASP A 192 -4.32 1.43 -3.86
CA ASP A 192 -4.60 0.47 -2.79
C ASP A 192 -4.64 -0.97 -3.32
N GLY A 193 -3.63 -1.74 -2.95
CA GLY A 193 -3.50 -3.14 -3.34
C GLY A 193 -3.33 -3.35 -4.84
N VAL A 194 -2.98 -2.32 -5.61
CA VAL A 194 -2.78 -2.42 -7.07
C VAL A 194 -1.49 -1.71 -7.48
N LEU A 195 -0.65 -2.41 -8.24
CA LEU A 195 0.55 -1.87 -8.87
C LEU A 195 0.33 -1.83 -10.38
N TYR A 196 0.44 -0.64 -10.98
CA TYR A 196 0.31 -0.47 -12.42
C TYR A 196 1.67 -0.50 -13.09
N LEU A 197 1.75 -1.24 -14.20
CA LEU A 197 2.91 -1.29 -15.06
C LEU A 197 2.70 -0.41 -16.29
N ARG A 198 3.79 0.08 -16.84
CA ARG A 198 3.88 0.67 -18.18
C ARG A 198 3.88 -0.39 -19.27
N TRP A 199 4.22 -1.62 -18.89
CA TRP A 199 4.32 -2.74 -19.80
C TRP A 199 2.97 -3.19 -20.29
N TRP A 200 2.96 -3.59 -21.56
CA TRP A 200 1.86 -4.33 -22.16
C TRP A 200 2.02 -5.82 -21.85
N ARG A 201 0.96 -6.61 -22.02
CA ARG A 201 0.97 -8.07 -21.87
C ARG A 201 2.15 -8.73 -22.58
N ASP A 202 2.38 -8.40 -23.84
CA ASP A 202 3.46 -9.00 -24.65
C ASP A 202 4.86 -8.67 -24.10
N GLU A 203 5.03 -7.51 -23.47
CA GLU A 203 6.28 -7.12 -22.80
C GLU A 203 6.49 -7.90 -21.52
N PHE A 204 5.43 -8.05 -20.72
CA PHE A 204 5.46 -8.86 -19.51
C PHE A 204 5.79 -10.32 -19.83
N GLU A 205 5.14 -10.91 -20.84
CA GLU A 205 5.38 -12.29 -21.26
C GLU A 205 6.80 -12.49 -21.79
N ARG A 206 7.35 -11.53 -22.54
CA ARG A 206 8.77 -11.58 -22.96
C ARG A 206 9.73 -11.54 -21.76
N ALA A 207 9.47 -10.68 -20.78
CA ALA A 207 10.29 -10.62 -19.56
C ALA A 207 10.19 -11.92 -18.76
N ALA A 208 8.99 -12.47 -18.63
CA ALA A 208 8.73 -13.76 -17.98
C ALA A 208 9.49 -14.91 -18.67
N HIS A 209 9.43 -15.00 -20.00
CA HIS A 209 10.15 -16.03 -20.75
C HIS A 209 11.68 -15.86 -20.65
N GLY A 210 12.18 -14.63 -20.70
CA GLY A 210 13.60 -14.33 -20.52
C GLY A 210 14.13 -14.75 -19.15
N ALA A 211 13.35 -14.51 -18.09
CA ALA A 211 13.70 -14.92 -16.73
C ALA A 211 13.79 -16.46 -16.60
N THR A 212 12.84 -17.19 -17.18
CA THR A 212 12.83 -18.68 -17.16
C THR A 212 13.92 -19.31 -18.04
N GLY A 213 14.46 -18.58 -19.03
CA GLY A 213 15.49 -19.07 -19.94
C GLY A 213 16.92 -19.02 -19.38
N THR A 214 17.13 -18.38 -18.23
CA THR A 214 18.47 -18.17 -17.62
C THR A 214 18.83 -19.30 -16.63
N GLU A 215 17.92 -20.25 -16.37
CA GLU A 215 18.21 -21.52 -15.69
C GLU A 215 18.58 -22.61 -16.72
N ARG A 216 19.78 -22.54 -17.31
CA ARG A 216 20.43 -23.68 -17.97
C ARG A 216 21.93 -23.67 -17.76
#